data_AF-A0A9N9PDN1-F1
#
_entry.id   AF-A0A9N9PDN1-F1
#
_cell.length_a   1.000
_cell.length_b   1.000
_cell.length_c   1.000
_cell.angle_alpha   90.00
_cell.angle_beta   90.00
_cell.angle_gamma   90.00
#
_symmetry.space_group_name_H-M   'P 1'
#
loop_
_entity.id
_entity.type
_entity.pdbx_description
1 polymer ?
#
loop_
_entity_poly.entity_id
_entity_poly.type
_entity_poly.pdbx_seq_one_letter_code
_entity_poly.pdbx_strand_id
1 'polypeptide(L)'
;LFACSQSTPIRRAVNDSAIATLSQLDGDITFTQVDGLNVKFDGKLNKGILNNDPGNYFISIGATLASFSQLGITISVPGTLPFTTQGPGDVEIIIGLKLSVLYNDNTLDSATITKN
;
A
#
# COMPACT_ATOMS: atom_id res chain seq x y z
N LEU A 1 -34.04 -13.22 -33.10
CA LEU A 1 -33.13 -13.49 -31.95
C LEU A 1 -32.24 -12.26 -31.78
N PHE A 2 -32.37 -11.52 -30.69
CA PHE A 2 -31.46 -10.42 -30.36
C PHE A 2 -30.38 -10.96 -29.42
N ALA A 3 -29.13 -10.98 -29.88
CA ALA A 3 -27.99 -11.22 -29.03
C ALA A 3 -27.70 -9.92 -28.25
N CYS A 4 -27.99 -9.91 -26.95
CA CYS A 4 -27.47 -8.88 -26.05
C CYS A 4 -25.95 -9.00 -26.00
N SER A 5 -25.25 -8.00 -26.54
CA SER A 5 -23.84 -7.74 -26.26
C SER A 5 -23.69 -7.63 -24.74
N GLN A 6 -23.10 -8.65 -24.10
CA GLN A 6 -22.66 -8.54 -22.71
C GLN A 6 -21.38 -7.69 -22.71
N SER A 7 -21.55 -6.38 -22.93
CA SER A 7 -20.53 -5.42 -22.53
C SER A 7 -20.65 -5.31 -21.01
N THR A 8 -19.95 -6.17 -20.28
CA THR A 8 -19.62 -5.84 -18.89
C THR A 8 -18.96 -4.47 -18.93
N PRO A 9 -19.48 -3.44 -18.23
CA PRO A 9 -18.69 -2.25 -18.04
C PRO A 9 -17.43 -2.73 -17.32
N ILE A 10 -16.26 -2.60 -17.96
CA ILE A 10 -15.00 -2.64 -17.22
C ILE A 10 -15.14 -1.50 -16.23
N ARG A 11 -15.45 -1.80 -14.96
CA ARG A 11 -15.46 -0.79 -13.91
C ARG A 11 -14.04 -0.26 -13.85
N ARG A 12 -13.80 0.88 -14.49
CA ARG A 12 -12.63 1.70 -14.19
C ARG A 12 -12.95 2.30 -12.84
N ALA A 13 -12.66 1.59 -11.76
CA ALA A 13 -12.86 2.01 -10.37
C ALA A 13 -11.89 3.16 -10.01
N VAL A 14 -11.67 4.10 -10.91
CA VAL A 14 -10.79 5.25 -10.73
C VAL A 14 -11.32 6.05 -9.55
N ASN A 15 -10.42 6.32 -8.60
CA ASN A 15 -10.69 6.95 -7.30
C ASN A 15 -11.27 6.03 -6.20
N ASP A 16 -11.42 4.72 -6.42
CA ASP A 16 -11.62 3.81 -5.29
C ASP A 16 -10.41 3.91 -4.36
N SER A 17 -10.67 3.94 -3.05
CA SER A 17 -9.61 4.09 -2.07
C SER A 17 -9.78 3.16 -0.87
N ALA A 18 -8.64 2.83 -0.28
CA ALA A 18 -8.54 2.00 0.90
C ALA A 18 -7.42 2.53 1.79
N ILE A 19 -7.42 2.18 3.06
CA ILE A 19 -6.46 2.64 4.05
C ILE A 19 -6.03 1.50 4.98
N ALA A 20 -4.75 1.50 5.35
CA ALA A 20 -4.19 0.70 6.43
C ALA A 20 -3.56 1.62 7.48
N THR A 21 -4.09 1.58 8.70
CA THR A 21 -3.61 2.36 9.84
C THR A 21 -2.69 1.51 10.71
N LEU A 22 -1.40 1.84 10.71
CA LEU A 22 -0.33 1.17 11.45
C LEU A 22 -0.13 1.86 12.80
N SER A 23 -0.87 1.39 13.82
CA SER A 23 -0.94 2.04 15.13
C SER A 23 0.39 2.03 15.90
N GLN A 24 1.22 0.99 15.75
CA GLN A 24 2.53 0.90 16.39
C GLN A 24 3.57 1.77 15.70
N LEU A 25 3.39 2.06 14.41
CA LEU A 25 4.25 2.99 13.65
C LEU A 25 3.69 4.42 13.59
N ASP A 26 2.51 4.64 14.18
CA ASP A 26 1.80 5.92 14.17
C ASP A 26 1.74 6.48 12.75
N GLY A 27 1.13 5.73 11.83
CA GLY A 27 1.13 6.09 10.43
C GLY A 27 0.01 5.44 9.64
N ASP A 28 -0.31 6.07 8.52
CA ASP A 28 -1.32 5.59 7.58
C ASP A 28 -0.69 5.36 6.21
N ILE A 29 -1.20 4.35 5.52
CA ILE A 29 -0.93 4.10 4.10
C ILE A 29 -2.27 4.04 3.38
N THR A 30 -2.48 4.98 2.47
CA THR A 30 -3.68 5.09 1.64
C THR A 30 -3.38 4.56 0.25
N PHE A 31 -4.32 3.77 -0.27
CA PHE A 31 -4.31 3.22 -1.61
C PHE A 31 -5.38 3.94 -2.43
N THR A 32 -5.05 4.40 -3.62
CA THR A 32 -6.01 5.03 -4.54
C THR A 32 -5.87 4.43 -5.91
N GLN A 33 -6.97 3.95 -6.49
CA GLN A 33 -6.99 3.45 -7.85
C GLN A 33 -6.78 4.61 -8.83
N VAL A 34 -5.72 4.55 -9.63
CA VAL A 34 -5.36 5.60 -10.59
C VAL A 34 -5.99 5.33 -11.95
N ASP A 35 -5.95 4.09 -12.41
CA ASP A 35 -6.55 3.62 -13.66
C ASP A 35 -7.03 2.16 -13.51
N GLY A 36 -7.28 1.42 -14.59
CA GLY A 36 -7.76 0.04 -14.48
C GLY A 36 -6.74 -1.00 -14.01
N LEU A 37 -5.45 -0.64 -13.89
CA LEU A 37 -4.36 -1.58 -13.59
C LEU A 37 -3.37 -1.06 -12.55
N ASN A 38 -3.42 0.23 -12.20
CA ASN A 38 -2.45 0.87 -11.32
C ASN A 38 -3.08 1.46 -10.06
N VAL A 39 -2.38 1.28 -8.95
CA VAL A 39 -2.71 1.83 -7.63
C VAL A 39 -1.60 2.78 -7.20
N LYS A 40 -2.00 3.91 -6.61
CA LYS A 40 -1.12 4.84 -5.91
C LYS A 40 -1.14 4.55 -4.41
N PHE A 41 0.03 4.61 -3.80
CA PHE A 41 0.27 4.38 -2.40
C PHE A 41 0.81 5.68 -1.81
N ASP A 42 0.05 6.33 -0.94
CA ASP A 42 0.47 7.53 -0.21
C ASP A 42 0.60 7.16 1.27
N GLY A 43 1.68 7.57 1.92
CA GLY A 43 1.83 7.25 3.33
C GLY A 43 2.87 8.06 4.07
N LYS A 44 2.87 7.89 5.39
CA LYS A 44 3.87 8.41 6.31
C LYS A 44 3.87 7.58 7.58
N LEU A 45 5.05 7.18 8.04
CA LEU A 45 5.23 6.52 9.33
C LEU A 45 5.92 7.51 10.27
N ASN A 46 5.34 7.79 11.45
CA ASN A 46 5.90 8.80 12.36
C ASN A 46 6.87 8.23 13.39
N LYS A 47 6.85 6.91 13.65
CA LYS A 47 7.75 6.24 14.61
C LYS A 47 8.11 4.81 14.19
N GLY A 48 9.02 4.17 14.93
CA GLY A 48 9.41 2.76 14.76
C GLY A 48 10.43 2.48 13.66
N ILE A 49 10.81 3.47 12.86
CA ILE A 49 11.86 3.39 11.84
C ILE A 49 13.14 4.01 12.41
N LEU A 50 13.99 3.18 13.03
CA LEU A 50 15.13 3.61 13.84
C LEU A 50 16.49 3.51 13.12
N ASN A 51 16.54 2.78 12.00
CA ASN A 51 17.71 2.64 11.15
C ASN A 51 17.47 3.45 9.86
N ASN A 52 18.49 4.16 9.36
CA ASN A 52 18.39 5.04 8.20
C ASN A 52 18.61 4.35 6.85
N ASP A 53 18.88 3.04 6.83
CA ASP A 53 19.06 2.24 5.62
C ASP A 53 17.71 1.67 5.14
N PRO A 54 17.14 2.20 4.03
CA PRO A 54 15.86 1.75 3.50
C PRO A 54 15.91 0.36 2.86
N GLY A 55 17.10 -0.25 2.70
CA GLY A 55 17.24 -1.64 2.27
C GLY A 55 16.79 -2.65 3.32
N ASN A 56 16.75 -2.25 4.60
CA ASN A 56 16.40 -3.14 5.71
C ASN A 56 14.90 -3.13 6.05
N TYR A 57 14.10 -2.26 5.42
CA TYR A 57 12.68 -2.14 5.69
C TYR A 57 11.85 -2.59 4.50
N PHE A 58 10.74 -3.26 4.77
CA PHE A 58 9.88 -3.84 3.74
C PHE A 58 8.40 -3.58 4.01
N ILE A 59 7.63 -3.42 2.93
CA ILE A 59 6.18 -3.48 2.94
C ILE A 59 5.77 -4.81 2.33
N SER A 60 4.93 -5.56 3.05
CA SER A 60 4.31 -6.79 2.58
C SER A 60 2.80 -6.63 2.49
N ILE A 61 2.22 -7.00 1.35
CA ILE A 61 0.78 -7.05 1.13
C ILE A 61 0.46 -8.37 0.43
N GLY A 62 -0.21 -9.29 1.12
CA GLY A 62 -0.46 -10.63 0.58
C GLY A 62 0.84 -11.36 0.25
N ALA A 63 1.03 -11.73 -1.03
CA ALA A 63 2.25 -12.40 -1.52
C ALA A 63 3.32 -11.42 -2.03
N THR A 64 3.02 -10.12 -2.10
CA THR A 64 3.93 -9.10 -2.60
C THR A 64 4.78 -8.55 -1.46
N LEU A 65 6.09 -8.40 -1.72
CA LEU A 65 7.07 -7.84 -0.80
C LEU A 65 7.95 -6.85 -1.58
N ALA A 66 8.12 -5.64 -1.04
CA ALA A 66 9.01 -4.64 -1.61
C ALA A 66 9.75 -3.89 -0.49
N SER A 67 11.03 -3.61 -0.70
CA SER A 67 11.81 -2.81 0.26
C SER A 67 11.46 -1.32 0.16
N PHE A 68 11.71 -0.57 1.22
CA PHE A 68 11.56 0.89 1.21
C PHE A 68 12.43 1.52 0.12
N SER A 69 13.63 0.97 -0.10
CA SER A 69 14.52 1.38 -1.19
C SER A 69 13.89 1.20 -2.58
N GLN A 70 13.27 0.04 -2.85
CA GLN A 70 12.56 -0.23 -4.11
C GLN A 70 11.36 0.69 -4.32
N LEU A 71 10.70 1.08 -3.22
CA LEU A 71 9.53 1.96 -3.24
C LEU A 71 9.88 3.46 -3.23
N GLY A 72 11.17 3.81 -3.12
CA GLY A 72 11.62 5.20 -3.02
C GLY A 72 11.26 5.90 -1.70
N ILE A 73 10.99 5.13 -0.64
CA ILE A 73 10.61 5.67 0.67
C ILE A 73 11.86 6.20 1.37
N THR A 74 11.85 7.51 1.66
CA THR A 74 12.94 8.18 2.36
C THR A 74 12.73 8.12 3.88
N ILE A 75 13.70 7.57 4.60
CA ILE A 75 13.67 7.47 6.06
C ILE A 75 14.08 8.79 6.69
N SER A 76 13.34 9.21 7.73
CA SER A 76 13.66 10.33 8.60
C SER A 76 13.40 9.87 10.03
N VAL A 77 14.44 9.31 10.66
CA VAL A 77 14.35 8.69 11.99
C VAL A 77 13.67 9.65 12.98
N PRO A 78 12.66 9.20 13.75
CA PRO A 78 12.24 7.81 13.98
C PRO A 78 11.16 7.27 13.00
N GLY A 79 10.97 7.86 11.82
CA GLY A 79 9.93 7.50 10.86
C GLY A 79 10.36 7.66 9.40
N THR A 80 9.45 8.13 8.55
CA THR A 80 9.70 8.43 7.14
C THR A 80 9.31 9.88 6.82
N LEU A 81 9.85 10.42 5.73
CA LEU A 81 9.18 11.52 5.06
C LEU A 81 7.84 11.01 4.47
N PRO A 82 6.88 11.91 4.20
CA PRO A 82 5.73 11.55 3.37
C PRO A 82 6.21 10.98 2.03
N PHE A 83 5.59 9.89 1.59
CA PHE A 83 5.96 9.22 0.36
C PHE A 83 4.73 8.96 -0.51
N THR A 84 4.99 8.91 -1.82
CA THR A 84 4.03 8.51 -2.85
C THR A 84 4.74 7.55 -3.80
N THR A 85 4.15 6.40 -4.03
CA THR A 85 4.61 5.46 -5.06
C THR A 85 3.43 4.91 -5.84
N GLN A 86 3.68 4.32 -7.00
CA GLN A 86 2.67 3.71 -7.85
C GLN A 86 3.15 2.36 -8.34
N GLY A 87 2.22 1.43 -8.48
CA GLY A 87 2.51 0.09 -8.96
C GLY A 87 1.27 -0.60 -9.49
N PRO A 88 1.46 -1.76 -10.15
CA PRO A 88 0.34 -2.56 -10.62
C PRO A 88 -0.50 -3.05 -9.45
N GLY A 89 -1.82 -2.99 -9.58
CA GLY A 89 -2.76 -3.43 -8.56
C GLY A 89 -4.20 -3.03 -8.82
N ASP A 90 -5.06 -3.51 -7.93
CA ASP A 90 -6.48 -3.19 -7.89
C ASP A 90 -6.89 -3.00 -6.42
N VAL A 91 -7.46 -1.84 -6.10
CA VAL A 91 -7.91 -1.49 -4.75
C VAL A 91 -8.97 -2.47 -4.24
N GLU A 92 -9.89 -2.94 -5.09
CA GLU A 92 -10.92 -3.91 -4.68
C GLU A 92 -10.29 -5.25 -4.25
N ILE A 93 -9.17 -5.64 -4.88
CA ILE A 93 -8.47 -6.91 -4.58
C ILE A 93 -7.68 -6.83 -3.26
N ILE A 94 -7.11 -5.68 -2.93
CA ILE A 94 -6.28 -5.53 -1.72
C ILE A 94 -7.07 -5.28 -0.45
N ILE A 95 -8.33 -4.82 -0.56
CA ILE A 95 -9.21 -4.66 0.60
C ILE A 95 -9.38 -6.02 1.31
N GLY A 96 -9.24 -5.99 2.64
CA GLY A 96 -9.28 -7.18 3.49
C GLY A 96 -7.94 -7.92 3.61
N LEU A 97 -6.95 -7.62 2.76
CA LEU A 97 -5.60 -8.15 2.93
C LEU A 97 -4.89 -7.48 4.11
N LYS A 98 -3.90 -8.19 4.66
CA LYS A 98 -3.01 -7.68 5.69
C LYS A 98 -1.83 -6.96 5.04
N LEU A 99 -1.64 -5.70 5.40
CA LEU A 99 -0.39 -4.97 5.19
C LEU A 99 0.50 -5.14 6.41
N SER A 100 1.77 -5.45 6.19
CA SER A 100 2.79 -5.49 7.25
C SER A 100 4.00 -4.65 6.87
N VAL A 101 4.56 -3.94 7.84
CA VAL A 101 5.87 -3.29 7.74
C VAL A 101 6.87 -4.14 8.51
N LEU A 102 7.97 -4.49 7.86
CA LEU A 102 9.00 -5.35 8.41
C LEU A 102 10.34 -4.62 8.50
N TYR A 103 11.17 -5.05 9.45
CA TYR A 103 12.59 -4.76 9.51
C TYR A 103 13.37 -6.07 9.42
N ASN A 104 14.10 -6.25 8.33
CA ASN A 104 14.56 -7.55 7.85
C ASN A 104 13.35 -8.50 7.77
N ASP A 105 13.32 -9.56 8.57
CA ASP A 105 12.24 -10.55 8.60
C ASP A 105 11.28 -10.38 9.79
N ASN A 106 11.50 -9.35 10.63
CA ASN A 106 10.68 -9.12 11.81
C ASN A 106 9.56 -8.12 11.50
N THR A 107 8.32 -8.49 11.77
CA THR A 107 7.18 -7.57 11.65
C THR A 107 7.28 -6.48 12.72
N LEU A 108 7.33 -5.23 12.31
CA LEU A 108 7.26 -4.07 13.19
C LEU A 108 5.81 -3.72 13.51
N ASP A 109 4.94 -3.74 12.49
CA ASP A 109 3.52 -3.48 12.63
C ASP A 109 2.76 -4.06 11.45
N SER A 110 1.45 -4.22 11.64
CA SER A 110 0.57 -4.68 10.58
C SER A 110 -0.87 -4.25 10.81
N ALA A 111 -1.58 -4.04 9.71
CA ALA A 111 -2.98 -3.65 9.73
C ALA A 111 -3.73 -4.31 8.57
N THR A 112 -5.03 -4.50 8.74
CA THR A 112 -5.91 -4.89 7.63
C THR A 112 -6.20 -3.66 6.78
N ILE A 113 -6.09 -3.81 5.47
CA ILE A 113 -6.49 -2.78 4.51
C ILE A 113 -8.02 -2.74 4.49
N THR A 114 -8.58 -1.58 4.77
CA THR A 114 -10.04 -1.36 4.83
C THR A 114 -10.46 -0.35 3.79
N LYS A 115 -11.68 -0.51 3.26
CA LYS A 115 -12.25 0.48 2.35
C LYS A 115 -12.39 1.82 3.08
N ASN A 116 -11.93 2.88 2.44
CA ASN A 116 -12.09 4.25 2.95
C ASN A 116 -13.50 4.79 2.65
#